data_AF-A0A376W5Y9-F1
#
_entry.id   AF-A0A376W5Y9-F1
#
_cell.length_a   1.000
_cell.length_b   1.000
_cell.length_c   1.000
_cell.angle_alpha   90.00
_cell.angle_beta   90.00
_cell.angle_gamma   90.00
#
_symmetry.space_group_name_H-M   'P 1'
#
loop_
_entity.id
_entity.type
_entity.pdbx_description
1 polymer ?
#
loop_
_entity_poly.entity_id
_entity_poly.type
_entity_poly.pdbx_seq_one_letter_code
_entity_poly.pdbx_strand_id
1 'polypeptide(L)'
;MQNALRLHDEISQFTDQMVMNLADWEPSLTTSFSPHQDIISSRLSTLYQLPTMQRGVLIVPVNTLMQRVCPHSFLHGHALAMKKGQRLSRDALRTQLDSAGYRHVDQVMEHGEYATRGALLDLFPMGSELPYRLDFLMMKSTACGCLTSIASARWRK
;
A
#
# COMPACT_ATOMS: atom_id res chain seq x y z
N MET A 1 4.72 16.50 -15.88
CA MET A 1 5.18 15.15 -15.51
C MET A 1 6.53 14.78 -16.12
N GLN A 2 6.77 15.00 -17.41
CA GLN A 2 8.01 14.55 -18.10
C GLN A 2 9.31 15.04 -17.46
N ASN A 3 9.36 16.30 -16.98
CA ASN A 3 10.54 16.83 -16.29
C ASN A 3 10.77 16.20 -14.91
N ALA A 4 9.73 15.79 -14.18
CA ALA A 4 9.87 15.22 -12.85
C ALA A 4 10.45 13.79 -12.87
N LEU A 5 10.07 13.00 -13.87
CA LEU A 5 10.66 11.67 -14.09
C LEU A 5 12.12 11.80 -14.54
N ARG A 6 12.41 12.71 -15.47
CA ARG A 6 13.78 12.99 -15.89
C ARG A 6 14.68 13.43 -14.72
N LEU A 7 14.21 14.36 -13.90
CA LEU A 7 14.97 14.83 -12.74
C LEU A 7 15.19 13.72 -11.70
N HIS A 8 14.24 12.79 -11.56
CA HIS A 8 14.42 11.64 -10.68
C HIS A 8 15.63 10.82 -11.10
N ASP A 9 15.69 10.45 -12.38
CA ASP A 9 16.77 9.63 -12.93
C ASP A 9 18.12 10.37 -12.87
N GLU A 10 18.14 11.65 -13.22
CA GLU A 10 19.35 12.48 -13.17
C GLU A 10 19.87 12.64 -11.73
N ILE A 11 19.01 13.01 -10.78
CA ILE A 11 19.42 13.24 -9.38
C ILE A 11 19.89 11.94 -8.74
N SER A 12 19.21 10.82 -9.00
CA SER A 12 19.56 9.50 -8.45
C SER A 12 20.94 9.02 -8.90
N GLN A 13 21.47 9.52 -10.03
CA GLN A 13 22.83 9.20 -10.47
C GLN A 13 23.92 9.94 -9.68
N PHE A 14 23.58 11.09 -9.09
CA PHE A 14 24.54 11.96 -8.40
C PHE A 14 24.45 11.89 -6.87
N THR A 15 23.54 11.07 -6.32
CA THR A 15 23.37 10.93 -4.88
C THR A 15 23.04 9.50 -4.47
N ASP A 16 23.62 9.07 -3.36
CA ASP A 16 23.24 7.82 -2.69
C ASP A 16 22.06 8.01 -1.73
N GLN A 17 21.54 9.25 -1.61
CA GLN A 17 20.38 9.53 -0.78
C GLN A 17 19.09 9.06 -1.45
N MET A 18 18.07 8.83 -0.64
CA MET A 18 16.74 8.45 -1.15
C MET A 18 16.14 9.58 -2.00
N VAL A 19 15.80 9.25 -3.25
CA VAL A 19 15.07 10.14 -4.16
C VAL A 19 13.67 9.55 -4.36
N MET A 20 12.63 10.33 -4.07
CA MET A 20 11.23 9.92 -4.21
C MET A 20 10.47 10.90 -5.10
N ASN A 21 9.42 10.40 -5.76
CA ASN A 21 8.50 11.22 -6.52
C ASN A 21 7.11 11.12 -5.89
N LEU A 22 6.40 12.25 -5.83
CA LEU A 22 4.96 12.22 -5.56
C LEU A 22 4.24 12.06 -6.90
N ALA A 23 3.78 10.83 -7.19
CA ALA A 23 3.10 10.50 -8.44
C ALA A 23 1.85 11.38 -8.61
N ASP A 24 1.67 11.99 -9.77
CA ASP A 24 0.47 12.79 -10.04
C ASP A 24 -0.75 11.88 -10.23
N TRP A 25 -1.93 12.37 -9.90
CA TRP A 25 -3.15 11.74 -10.37
C TRP A 25 -3.22 12.00 -11.87
N GLU A 26 -2.75 11.10 -12.73
CA GLU A 26 -2.76 11.26 -14.20
C GLU A 26 -4.14 11.72 -14.69
N PRO A 27 -4.40 13.04 -14.82
CA PRO A 27 -5.75 13.50 -15.04
C PRO A 27 -5.91 13.53 -16.54
N SER A 28 -6.54 12.49 -17.09
CA SER A 28 -7.12 12.65 -18.42
C SER A 28 -8.23 13.68 -18.30
N LEU A 29 -8.12 14.79 -19.04
CA LEU A 29 -9.01 15.96 -18.99
C LEU A 29 -10.50 15.65 -19.26
N THR A 30 -10.84 14.42 -19.61
CA THR A 30 -12.17 14.02 -20.10
C THR A 30 -12.80 12.83 -19.38
N THR A 31 -12.20 12.25 -18.34
CA THR A 31 -12.73 10.99 -17.79
C THR A 31 -13.02 10.97 -16.29
N SER A 32 -14.19 10.43 -15.94
CA SER A 32 -14.63 10.14 -14.58
C SER A 32 -13.95 8.89 -13.96
N PHE A 33 -12.80 8.46 -14.51
CA PHE A 33 -12.15 7.23 -14.06
C PHE A 33 -11.34 7.47 -12.79
N SER A 34 -11.39 6.50 -11.88
CA SER A 34 -10.51 6.47 -10.72
C SER A 34 -9.06 6.23 -11.18
N PRO A 35 -8.06 6.86 -10.52
CA PRO A 35 -6.66 6.58 -10.80
C PRO A 35 -6.32 5.10 -10.65
N HIS A 36 -5.29 4.66 -11.37
CA HIS A 36 -4.79 3.29 -11.26
C HIS A 36 -4.33 3.00 -9.82
N GLN A 37 -4.54 1.76 -9.34
CA GLN A 37 -4.21 1.38 -7.96
C GLN A 37 -2.70 1.52 -7.66
N ASP A 38 -1.83 1.31 -8.65
CA ASP A 38 -0.39 1.54 -8.52
C ASP A 38 -0.05 3.00 -8.21
N ILE A 39 -0.75 3.97 -8.82
CA ILE A 39 -0.55 5.40 -8.57
C ILE A 39 -1.00 5.74 -7.15
N ILE A 40 -2.16 5.22 -6.73
CA ILE A 40 -2.68 5.41 -5.37
C ILE A 40 -1.69 4.83 -4.35
N SER A 41 -1.22 3.60 -4.58
CA SER A 41 -0.26 2.89 -3.74
C SER A 41 1.06 3.65 -3.61
N SER A 42 1.64 4.09 -4.72
CA SER A 42 2.87 4.89 -4.76
C SER A 42 2.72 6.19 -3.96
N ARG A 43 1.62 6.93 -4.18
CA ARG A 43 1.34 8.17 -3.44
C ARG A 43 1.19 7.93 -1.94
N LEU A 44 0.45 6.91 -1.55
CA LEU A 44 0.26 6.58 -0.13
C LEU A 44 1.60 6.21 0.53
N SER A 45 2.47 5.47 -0.17
CA SER A 45 3.82 5.15 0.31
C SER A 45 4.64 6.41 0.55
N THR A 46 4.71 7.31 -0.44
CA THR A 46 5.44 8.57 -0.33
C THR A 46 4.90 9.45 0.80
N LEU A 47 3.57 9.62 0.89
CA LEU A 47 2.94 10.44 1.92
C LEU A 47 3.12 9.86 3.34
N TYR A 48 3.16 8.53 3.47
CA TYR A 48 3.39 7.87 4.76
C TYR A 48 4.84 8.01 5.24
N GLN A 49 5.81 7.96 4.32
CA GLN A 49 7.23 8.07 4.65
C GLN A 49 7.68 9.52 4.91
N LEU A 50 7.05 10.48 4.23
CA LEU A 50 7.44 11.89 4.23
C LEU A 50 7.66 12.51 5.63
N PRO A 51 6.80 12.29 6.65
CA PRO A 51 6.98 12.90 7.98
C PRO A 51 8.20 12.36 8.73
N THR A 52 8.63 11.13 8.41
CA THR A 52 9.78 10.47 9.04
C THR A 52 11.09 10.66 8.27
N MET A 53 11.00 11.20 7.04
CA MET A 53 12.13 11.38 6.15
C MET A 53 13.08 12.46 6.69
N GLN A 54 14.26 12.05 7.15
CA GLN A 54 15.27 12.98 7.69
C GLN A 54 16.21 13.54 6.61
N ARG A 55 16.46 12.77 5.54
CA ARG A 55 17.38 13.13 4.44
C ARG A 55 16.88 12.53 3.13
N GLY A 56 17.18 13.20 2.03
CA GLY A 56 16.83 12.79 0.67
C GLY A 56 16.09 13.90 -0.09
N VAL A 57 15.56 13.53 -1.26
CA VAL A 57 14.94 14.47 -2.20
C VAL A 57 13.53 13.99 -2.54
N LEU A 58 12.54 14.87 -2.40
CA LEU A 58 11.19 14.65 -2.90
C LEU A 58 10.94 15.54 -4.12
N ILE A 59 10.66 14.93 -5.26
CA ILE A 59 10.32 15.61 -6.50
C ILE A 59 8.80 15.67 -6.62
N VAL A 60 8.26 16.89 -6.64
CA VAL A 60 6.82 17.14 -6.77
C VAL A 60 6.55 18.06 -7.94
N PRO A 61 5.79 17.62 -8.96
CA PRO A 61 5.27 18.51 -10.00
C PRO A 61 4.39 19.62 -9.40
N VAL A 62 4.44 20.84 -9.95
CA VAL A 62 3.68 22.00 -9.42
C VAL A 62 2.17 21.74 -9.34
N ASN A 63 1.61 21.07 -10.36
CA ASN A 63 0.20 20.71 -10.37
C ASN A 63 -0.17 19.74 -9.23
N THR A 64 0.69 18.77 -8.93
CA THR A 64 0.50 17.84 -7.80
C THR A 64 0.68 18.53 -6.46
N LEU A 65 1.59 19.51 -6.35
CA LEU A 65 1.80 20.29 -5.14
C LEU A 65 0.59 21.16 -4.77
N MET A 66 -0.14 21.65 -5.77
CA MET A 66 -1.35 22.46 -5.57
C MET A 66 -2.56 21.64 -5.11
N GLN A 67 -2.53 20.32 -5.24
CA GLN A 67 -3.62 19.44 -4.82
C GLN A 67 -3.63 19.29 -3.29
N ARG A 68 -4.81 19.38 -2.69
CA ARG A 68 -4.99 19.04 -1.28
C ARG A 68 -4.84 17.53 -1.09
N VAL A 69 -4.10 17.14 -0.06
CA VAL A 69 -3.91 15.74 0.33
C VAL A 69 -4.63 15.43 1.64
N CYS A 70 -4.84 14.15 1.91
CA CYS A 70 -5.40 13.70 3.18
C CYS A 70 -4.44 14.08 4.34
N PRO A 71 -4.99 14.34 5.55
CA PRO A 71 -4.16 14.64 6.70
C PRO A 71 -3.35 13.41 7.12
N HIS A 72 -2.13 13.62 7.62
CA HIS A 72 -1.27 12.52 8.08
C HIS A 72 -1.93 11.63 9.14
N SER A 73 -2.75 12.20 10.02
CA SER A 73 -3.50 11.44 11.03
C SER A 73 -4.44 10.41 10.42
N PHE A 74 -5.01 10.67 9.25
CA PHE A 74 -5.86 9.72 8.53
C PHE A 74 -5.06 8.51 8.05
N LEU A 75 -3.87 8.73 7.46
CA LEU A 75 -2.99 7.65 7.00
C LEU A 75 -2.52 6.77 8.15
N HIS A 76 -2.07 7.41 9.24
CA HIS A 76 -1.57 6.67 10.41
C HIS A 76 -2.68 5.87 11.10
N GLY A 77 -3.90 6.41 11.17
CA GLY A 77 -5.06 5.74 11.79
C GLY A 77 -5.56 4.52 11.02
N HIS A 78 -5.32 4.45 9.71
CA HIS A 78 -5.76 3.33 8.85
C HIS A 78 -4.61 2.44 8.38
N ALA A 79 -3.39 2.69 8.87
CA ALA A 79 -2.22 1.86 8.57
C ALA A 79 -2.35 0.49 9.26
N LEU A 80 -2.21 -0.58 8.49
CA LEU A 80 -2.28 -1.94 8.99
C LEU A 80 -0.88 -2.46 9.32
N ALA A 81 -0.53 -2.48 10.60
CA ALA A 81 0.72 -3.09 11.08
C ALA A 81 0.44 -4.50 11.62
N MET A 82 0.98 -5.52 10.96
CA MET A 82 0.87 -6.91 11.37
C MET A 82 2.24 -7.51 11.68
N LYS A 83 2.31 -8.34 12.74
CA LYS A 83 3.54 -9.06 13.11
C LYS A 83 3.26 -10.55 13.24
N LYS A 84 4.22 -11.38 12.83
CA LYS A 84 4.16 -12.83 13.08
C LYS A 84 4.00 -13.10 14.58
N GLY A 85 3.10 -14.02 14.93
CA GLY A 85 2.73 -14.35 16.30
C GLY A 85 1.63 -13.45 16.90
N GLN A 86 1.15 -12.45 16.15
CA GLN A 86 0.02 -11.63 16.59
C GLN A 86 -1.26 -12.47 16.68
N ARG A 87 -1.98 -12.33 17.79
CA ARG A 87 -3.32 -12.90 17.98
C ARG A 87 -4.31 -12.00 17.26
N LEU A 88 -4.70 -12.40 16.06
CA LEU A 88 -5.65 -11.69 15.23
C LEU A 88 -6.53 -12.71 14.53
N SER A 89 -7.84 -12.65 14.75
CA SER A 89 -8.77 -13.49 14.00
C SER A 89 -8.81 -13.03 12.55
N ARG A 90 -8.83 -13.99 11.63
CA ARG A 90 -9.01 -13.74 10.20
C ARG A 90 -10.25 -12.89 9.91
N ASP A 91 -11.37 -13.17 10.59
CA ASP A 91 -12.63 -12.46 10.32
C ASP A 91 -12.57 -11.00 10.81
N ALA A 92 -11.92 -10.72 11.94
CA ALA A 92 -11.65 -9.34 12.34
C ALA A 92 -10.75 -8.61 11.35
N LEU A 93 -9.71 -9.28 10.83
CA LEU A 93 -8.86 -8.70 9.78
C LEU A 93 -9.67 -8.41 8.51
N ARG A 94 -10.57 -9.31 8.11
CA ARG A 94 -11.47 -9.10 6.97
C ARG A 94 -12.32 -7.85 7.18
N THR A 95 -12.99 -7.73 8.31
CA THR A 95 -13.81 -6.56 8.64
C THR A 95 -12.98 -5.27 8.64
N GLN A 96 -11.74 -5.32 9.13
CA GLN A 96 -10.83 -4.18 9.10
C GLN A 96 -10.46 -3.80 7.66
N LEU A 97 -10.15 -4.77 6.80
CA LEU A 97 -9.85 -4.54 5.39
C LEU A 97 -11.06 -3.96 4.64
N ASP A 98 -12.27 -4.48 4.88
CA ASP A 98 -13.51 -3.95 4.31
C ASP A 98 -13.72 -2.49 4.74
N SER A 99 -13.53 -2.18 6.03
CA SER A 99 -13.67 -0.81 6.54
C SER A 99 -12.61 0.16 6.00
N ALA A 100 -11.43 -0.36 5.62
CA ALA A 100 -10.36 0.40 5.00
C ALA A 100 -10.54 0.56 3.48
N GLY A 101 -11.60 0.00 2.90
CA GLY A 101 -11.92 0.10 1.47
C GLY A 101 -11.18 -0.89 0.57
N TYR A 102 -10.61 -1.95 1.12
CA TYR A 102 -10.05 -3.03 0.31
C TYR A 102 -11.16 -3.85 -0.35
N ARG A 103 -10.88 -4.39 -1.54
CA ARG A 103 -11.81 -5.20 -2.32
C ARG A 103 -11.58 -6.68 -2.06
N HIS A 104 -12.66 -7.40 -1.74
CA HIS A 104 -12.64 -8.86 -1.66
C HIS A 104 -12.72 -9.45 -3.08
N VAL A 105 -11.72 -10.26 -3.44
CA VAL A 105 -11.60 -10.92 -4.75
C VAL A 105 -11.26 -12.40 -4.59
N ASP A 106 -11.42 -13.18 -5.65
CA ASP A 106 -11.04 -14.61 -5.65
C ASP A 106 -9.52 -14.80 -5.75
N GLN A 107 -8.85 -13.92 -6.49
CA GLN A 107 -7.41 -13.90 -6.69
C GLN A 107 -6.90 -12.46 -6.66
N VAL A 108 -5.89 -12.23 -5.82
CA VAL A 108 -5.27 -10.91 -5.64
C VAL A 108 -4.31 -10.64 -6.80
N MET A 109 -4.54 -9.53 -7.50
CA MET A 109 -3.75 -9.10 -8.65
C MET A 109 -3.23 -7.67 -8.51
N GLU A 110 -4.01 -6.79 -7.90
CA GLU A 110 -3.72 -5.34 -7.77
C GLU A 110 -3.66 -4.89 -6.31
N HIS A 111 -3.05 -3.72 -6.05
CA HIS A 111 -3.09 -3.11 -4.73
C HIS A 111 -4.53 -2.83 -4.28
N GLY A 112 -4.75 -2.95 -2.97
CA GLY A 112 -6.08 -2.76 -2.39
C GLY A 112 -6.99 -3.98 -2.51
N GLU A 113 -6.48 -5.12 -2.98
CA GLU A 113 -7.22 -6.37 -3.06
C GLU A 113 -6.83 -7.35 -1.97
N TYR A 114 -7.79 -8.17 -1.54
CA TYR A 114 -7.54 -9.30 -0.67
C TYR A 114 -8.41 -10.50 -1.06
N ALA A 115 -7.91 -11.71 -0.79
CA ALA A 115 -8.63 -12.97 -1.00
C ALA A 115 -8.53 -13.84 0.24
N THR A 116 -9.59 -14.60 0.53
CA THR A 116 -9.63 -15.54 1.66
C THR A 116 -9.85 -16.95 1.17
N ARG A 117 -9.00 -17.90 1.63
CA ARG A 117 -9.04 -19.31 1.24
C ARG A 117 -8.79 -20.20 2.45
N GLY A 118 -9.87 -20.53 3.17
CA GLY A 118 -9.78 -21.30 4.41
C GLY A 118 -8.93 -20.58 5.47
N ALA A 119 -7.79 -21.18 5.85
CA ALA A 119 -6.84 -20.61 6.81
C ALA A 119 -5.91 -19.53 6.21
N LEU A 120 -5.91 -19.35 4.89
CA LEU A 120 -5.05 -18.40 4.20
C LEU A 120 -5.78 -17.09 3.91
N LEU A 121 -5.08 -15.98 4.04
CA LEU A 121 -5.50 -14.68 3.55
C LEU A 121 -4.38 -14.09 2.69
N ASP A 122 -4.72 -13.82 1.44
CA ASP A 122 -3.85 -13.13 0.50
C ASP A 122 -4.24 -11.65 0.48
N LEU A 123 -3.26 -10.75 0.53
CA LEU A 123 -3.46 -9.31 0.63
C LEU A 123 -2.42 -8.59 -0.22
N PHE A 124 -2.82 -7.57 -0.97
CA PHE A 124 -1.90 -6.63 -1.59
C PHE A 124 -2.04 -5.25 -0.93
N PRO A 125 -1.21 -4.95 0.10
CA PRO A 125 -1.31 -3.70 0.83
C PRO A 125 -0.96 -2.51 -0.05
N MET A 126 -1.70 -1.41 0.11
CA MET A 126 -1.29 -0.11 -0.42
C MET A 126 0.08 0.30 0.15
N GLY A 127 0.97 0.76 -0.71
CA GLY A 127 2.33 1.17 -0.39
C GLY A 127 3.38 0.05 -0.34
N SER A 128 2.98 -1.21 -0.54
CA SER A 128 3.91 -2.33 -0.72
C SER A 128 4.15 -2.60 -2.21
N GLU A 129 5.36 -3.01 -2.59
CA GLU A 129 5.64 -3.49 -3.96
C GLU A 129 5.17 -4.93 -4.19
N LEU A 130 5.04 -5.71 -3.12
CA LEU A 130 4.70 -7.13 -3.19
C LEU A 130 3.44 -7.43 -2.37
N PRO A 131 2.60 -8.36 -2.84
CA PRO A 131 1.51 -8.91 -2.04
C PRO A 131 2.05 -9.88 -0.98
N TYR A 132 1.26 -10.09 0.06
CA TYR A 132 1.57 -10.98 1.18
C TYR A 132 0.51 -12.08 1.31
N ARG A 133 1.00 -13.27 1.66
CA ARG A 133 0.17 -14.37 2.12
C ARG A 133 0.32 -14.51 3.62
N LEU A 134 -0.81 -14.47 4.31
CA LEU A 134 -0.96 -14.65 5.74
C LEU A 134 -1.56 -16.02 6.01
N ASP A 135 -0.96 -16.76 6.94
CA ASP A 135 -1.45 -18.06 7.40
C ASP A 135 -1.97 -17.96 8.83
N PHE A 136 -3.20 -18.41 9.04
CA PHE A 136 -3.89 -18.38 10.33
C PHE A 136 -4.07 -19.80 10.87
N LEU A 137 -3.42 -20.10 11.99
CA LEU A 137 -3.67 -21.36 12.69
C LEU A 137 -4.98 -21.27 13.47
N MET A 138 -5.93 -22.14 13.15
CA MET A 138 -7.18 -22.29 13.90
C MET A 138 -6.93 -23.13 15.16
N MET A 139 -6.92 -22.51 16.34
CA MET A 139 -6.92 -23.24 17.61
C MET A 139 -8.36 -23.63 17.99
N LYS A 140 -8.59 -24.92 18.26
CA LYS A 140 -9.92 -25.53 18.49
C LYS A 140 -10.79 -24.92 19.61
N SER A 141 -10.26 -23.98 20.41
CA SER A 141 -10.96 -23.40 21.58
C SER A 141 -11.08 -21.88 21.56
N THR A 142 -10.52 -21.17 20.56
CA THR A 142 -10.52 -19.70 20.55
C THR A 142 -10.83 -19.20 19.14
N ALA A 143 -11.83 -18.32 19.01
CA ALA A 143 -12.17 -17.64 17.75
C ALA A 143 -11.04 -16.72 17.22
N CYS A 144 -9.95 -16.56 17.97
CA CYS A 144 -8.73 -15.89 17.54
C CYS A 144 -7.71 -16.90 17.02
N GLY A 145 -7.49 -16.87 15.69
CA GLY A 145 -6.32 -17.46 15.08
C GLY A 145 -5.03 -16.69 15.44
N CYS A 146 -3.90 -17.36 15.36
CA CYS A 146 -2.59 -16.73 15.47
C CYS A 146 -1.97 -16.60 14.08
N LEU A 147 -1.40 -15.44 13.74
CA LEU A 147 -0.69 -15.24 12.48
C LEU A 147 0.63 -16.01 12.53
N THR A 148 0.72 -17.15 11.86
CA THR A 148 1.88 -18.05 11.95
C THR A 148 2.99 -17.70 10.98
N SER A 149 2.63 -17.17 9.81
CA SER A 149 3.61 -16.76 8.79
C SER A 149 3.12 -15.59 7.97
N ILE A 150 4.09 -14.80 7.50
CA ILE A 150 3.92 -13.74 6.51
C ILE A 150 4.95 -14.05 5.44
N ALA A 151 4.49 -14.39 4.24
CA ALA A 151 5.37 -14.61 3.10
C ALA A 151 5.01 -13.61 2.00
N SER A 152 6.01 -12.95 1.40
CA SER A 152 5.80 -12.18 0.17
C SER A 152 5.41 -13.17 -0.93
N ALA A 153 4.19 -13.04 -1.45
CA ALA A 153 3.71 -13.87 -2.53
C ALA A 153 4.21 -13.31 -3.86
N ARG A 154 4.87 -14.15 -4.66
CA ARG A 154 5.13 -13.85 -6.07
C ARG A 154 4.07 -14.59 -6.88
N TRP A 155 2.98 -13.90 -7.20
CA TRP A 155 1.98 -14.46 -8.10
C TRP A 155 2.62 -14.62 -9.48
N ARG A 156 2.75 -15.87 -9.94
CA ARG A 156 3.06 -16.09 -11.35
C ARG A 156 1.85 -15.60 -12.15
N LYS A 157 2.07 -14.63 -13.03
CA LYS A 157 1.10 -14.26 -14.07
C LYS A 157 0.85 -15.46 -14.99
#